data_AF-M1BWV3-F1
#
_entry.id   AF-M1BWV3-F1
#
_cell.length_a   1.000
_cell.length_b   1.000
_cell.length_c   1.000
_cell.angle_alpha   90.00
_cell.angle_beta   90.00
_cell.angle_gamma   90.00
#
_symmetry.space_group_name_H-M   'P 1'
#
loop_
_entity.id
_entity.type
_entity.pdbx_description
1 polymer ?
#
loop_
_entity_poly.entity_id
_entity_poly.type
_entity_poly.pdbx_seq_one_letter_code
_entity_poly.pdbx_strand_id
1 'polypeptide(L)'
;MISKYLKYPIDDDDDEEMYEDEDEDVMEVEKEEKKLNFFTKLFEEDGGLREYYEKNSESGGEFSCLVCHGVGKKGWNKRFKDCVGLIHHSTTILNTRQTHRAYGQELRMRITDHRFHL
;
A
#
# COMPACT_ATOMS: atom_id res chain seq x y z
N MET A 1 17.97 -3.92 -1.72
CA MET A 1 18.04 -3.36 -0.37
C MET A 1 16.65 -3.22 0.28
N ILE A 2 15.82 -4.28 0.24
CA ILE A 2 14.43 -4.25 0.76
C ILE A 2 14.33 -4.97 2.11
N SER A 3 15.34 -5.79 2.44
CA SER A 3 15.39 -6.64 3.64
C SER A 3 15.32 -5.89 4.98
N LYS A 4 15.64 -4.59 5.03
CA LYS A 4 15.54 -3.81 6.28
C LYS A 4 14.09 -3.49 6.67
N TYR A 5 13.16 -3.48 5.71
CA TYR A 5 11.76 -3.16 5.95
C TYR A 5 10.90 -4.41 6.27
N LEU A 6 11.45 -5.61 6.03
CA LEU A 6 10.83 -6.90 6.40
C LEU A 6 10.97 -7.24 7.90
N LYS A 7 11.64 -6.40 8.69
CA LYS A 7 11.94 -6.69 10.10
C LYS A 7 10.79 -6.34 11.05
N TYR A 8 9.73 -5.70 10.56
CA TYR A 8 8.53 -5.46 11.35
C TYR A 8 7.56 -6.63 11.16
N PRO A 9 7.29 -7.43 12.22
CA PRO A 9 6.28 -8.47 12.14
C PRO A 9 4.92 -7.82 11.88
N ILE A 10 4.27 -8.24 10.81
CA ILE A 10 2.86 -8.00 10.56
C ILE A 10 2.18 -9.18 11.25
N ASP A 11 1.62 -8.96 12.44
CA ASP A 11 0.83 -9.97 13.13
C ASP A 11 -0.40 -10.29 12.24
N ASP A 12 -0.36 -11.48 11.63
CA ASP A 12 -1.41 -12.08 10.79
C ASP A 12 -2.06 -13.16 11.67
N ASP A 13 -2.94 -12.75 12.57
CA ASP A 13 -3.81 -13.67 13.31
C ASP A 13 -5.03 -13.96 12.44
N ASP A 14 -4.94 -15.08 11.73
CA ASP A 14 -5.99 -15.69 10.91
C ASP A 14 -6.84 -16.55 11.85
N ASP A 15 -7.95 -16.00 12.35
CA ASP A 15 -9.01 -16.82 12.97
C ASP A 15 -10.31 -16.59 12.20
N GLU A 16 -10.71 -17.67 11.52
CA GLU A 16 -11.81 -17.79 10.60
C GLU A 16 -13.12 -17.86 11.38
N GLU A 17 -13.72 -16.72 11.76
CA GLU A 17 -15.15 -16.70 12.10
C GLU A 17 -15.88 -15.46 11.54
N MET A 18 -16.90 -15.76 10.75
CA MET A 18 -17.86 -14.85 10.15
C MET A 18 -18.71 -14.19 11.23
N TYR A 19 -18.36 -12.96 11.61
CA TYR A 19 -19.23 -12.08 12.39
C TYR A 19 -19.57 -10.84 11.56
N GLU A 20 -20.87 -10.67 11.31
CA GLU A 20 -21.45 -9.37 11.01
C GLU A 20 -21.21 -8.49 12.23
N ASP A 21 -20.37 -7.46 12.13
CA ASP A 21 -20.21 -6.50 13.22
C ASP A 21 -20.31 -5.07 12.68
N GLU A 22 -21.23 -4.34 13.30
CA GLU A 22 -21.69 -3.00 12.93
C GLU A 22 -21.10 -1.92 13.87
N ASP A 23 -20.02 -2.22 14.61
CA ASP A 23 -19.39 -1.24 15.53
C ASP A 23 -17.85 -1.45 15.69
N GLU A 24 -17.03 -1.17 14.66
CA GLU A 24 -15.55 -1.25 14.74
C GLU A 24 -14.80 0.09 14.49
N ASP A 25 -15.48 1.24 14.52
CA ASP A 25 -14.93 2.46 13.92
C ASP A 25 -13.79 3.19 14.67
N VAL A 26 -13.47 2.89 15.94
CA VAL A 26 -12.46 3.68 16.70
C VAL A 26 -11.10 2.99 16.78
N MET A 27 -11.07 1.67 17.00
CA MET A 27 -9.83 0.89 17.08
C MET A 27 -9.25 0.56 15.70
N GLU A 28 -10.10 0.56 14.67
CA GLU A 28 -9.71 0.31 13.29
C GLU A 28 -9.03 1.55 12.67
N VAL A 29 -9.51 2.76 13.01
CA VAL A 29 -8.95 4.04 12.53
C VAL A 29 -7.52 4.26 13.02
N GLU A 30 -7.20 3.98 14.30
CA GLU A 30 -5.82 4.10 14.78
C GLU A 30 -4.85 3.14 14.07
N LYS A 31 -5.32 1.95 13.71
CA LYS A 31 -4.52 0.97 12.96
C LYS A 31 -4.32 1.43 11.51
N GLU A 32 -5.32 2.04 10.89
CA GLU A 32 -5.21 2.62 9.55
C GLU A 32 -4.25 3.83 9.52
N GLU A 33 -4.33 4.76 10.47
CA GLU A 33 -3.41 5.90 10.57
C GLU A 33 -1.95 5.47 10.74
N LYS A 34 -1.70 4.46 11.59
CA LYS A 34 -0.35 3.89 11.77
C LYS A 34 0.18 3.29 10.46
N LYS A 35 -0.67 2.61 9.69
CA LYS A 35 -0.33 2.03 8.38
C LYS A 35 -0.07 3.11 7.33
N LEU A 36 -0.90 4.15 7.28
CA LEU A 36 -0.69 5.30 6.41
C LEU A 36 0.64 5.98 6.70
N ASN A 37 0.91 6.31 7.97
CA ASN A 37 2.17 6.93 8.40
C ASN A 37 3.40 6.09 8.03
N PHE A 38 3.30 4.75 8.09
CA PHE A 38 4.37 3.88 7.62
C PHE A 38 4.66 4.08 6.13
N PHE A 39 3.65 4.10 5.27
CA PHE A 39 3.85 4.30 3.82
C PHE A 39 4.32 5.72 3.52
N THR A 40 3.79 6.73 4.21
CA THR A 40 4.29 8.11 4.10
C THR A 40 5.79 8.18 4.38
N LYS A 41 6.24 7.62 5.52
CA LYS A 41 7.67 7.55 5.87
C LYS A 41 8.49 6.75 4.87
N LEU A 42 7.98 5.62 4.38
CA LEU A 42 8.67 4.80 3.38
C LEU A 42 8.98 5.61 2.12
N PHE A 43 8.01 6.37 1.60
CA PHE A 43 8.21 7.21 0.42
C PHE A 43 8.99 8.50 0.72
N GLU A 44 9.00 8.98 1.96
CA GLU A 44 9.88 10.07 2.39
C GLU A 44 11.35 9.64 2.42
N GLU A 45 11.64 8.49 3.03
CA GLU A 45 12.98 7.93 3.23
C GLU A 45 13.57 7.34 1.95
N ASP A 46 12.76 6.68 1.11
CA ASP A 46 13.21 6.11 -0.16
C ASP A 46 12.89 7.05 -1.32
N GLY A 47 13.78 8.04 -1.51
CA GLY A 47 13.66 9.01 -2.59
C GLY A 47 13.67 8.39 -3.99
N GLY A 48 14.34 7.26 -4.18
CA GLY A 48 14.38 6.56 -5.47
C GLY A 48 13.06 5.87 -5.79
N LEU A 49 12.45 5.23 -4.78
CA LEU A 49 11.11 4.68 -4.89
C LEU A 49 10.10 5.79 -5.21
N ARG A 50 10.14 6.91 -4.47
CA ARG A 50 9.26 8.06 -4.72
C ARG A 50 9.41 8.59 -6.14
N GLU A 51 10.64 8.93 -6.54
CA GLU A 51 10.95 9.47 -7.86
C GLU A 51 10.52 8.53 -8.99
N TYR A 52 10.64 7.21 -8.79
CA TYR A 52 10.17 6.22 -9.76
C TYR A 52 8.65 6.30 -9.96
N TYR A 53 7.88 6.34 -8.87
CA TYR A 53 6.42 6.42 -8.95
C TYR A 53 5.94 7.73 -9.55
N GLU A 54 6.55 8.84 -9.17
CA GLU A 54 6.27 10.17 -9.68
C GLU A 54 6.53 10.26 -11.19
N LYS A 55 7.74 9.93 -11.64
CA LYS A 55 8.15 10.07 -13.05
C LYS A 55 7.47 9.10 -14.00
N ASN A 56 7.22 7.88 -13.57
CA ASN A 56 6.67 6.84 -14.46
C ASN A 56 5.13 6.75 -14.38
N SER A 57 4.49 7.55 -13.53
CA SER A 57 3.03 7.58 -13.41
C SER A 57 2.33 7.97 -14.72
N GLU A 58 2.93 8.85 -15.52
CA GLU A 58 2.38 9.36 -16.78
C GLU A 58 2.99 8.68 -18.02
N SER A 59 4.27 8.30 -17.96
CA SER A 59 5.02 7.77 -19.12
C SER A 59 4.89 6.27 -19.33
N GLY A 60 4.17 5.59 -18.44
CA GLY A 60 4.12 4.13 -18.35
C GLY A 60 5.27 3.58 -17.52
N GLY A 61 4.97 2.55 -16.72
CA GLY A 61 5.93 1.90 -15.83
C GLY A 61 5.51 0.47 -15.54
N GLU A 62 6.27 -0.23 -14.69
CA GLU A 62 5.95 -1.59 -14.30
C GLU A 62 5.94 -1.71 -12.78
N PHE A 63 4.79 -1.39 -12.21
CA PHE A 63 4.57 -1.24 -10.78
C PHE A 63 4.20 -2.56 -10.12
N SER A 64 4.40 -2.65 -8.81
CA SER A 64 4.02 -3.83 -8.03
C SER A 64 3.48 -3.40 -6.67
N CYS A 65 2.61 -4.21 -6.08
CA CYS A 65 2.16 -3.95 -4.72
C CYS A 65 3.23 -4.42 -3.74
N LEU A 66 3.80 -3.47 -2.99
CA LEU A 66 4.84 -3.77 -2.00
C LEU A 66 4.30 -4.62 -0.85
N VAL A 67 3.03 -4.47 -0.53
CA VAL A 67 2.35 -5.29 0.48
C VAL A 67 2.30 -6.75 0.01
N CYS A 68 1.84 -6.99 -1.23
CA CYS A 68 1.84 -8.32 -1.84
C CYS A 68 3.25 -8.94 -1.90
N HIS A 69 4.27 -8.15 -2.20
CA HIS A 69 5.67 -8.62 -2.20
C HIS A 69 6.17 -8.96 -0.79
N GLY A 70 5.79 -8.20 0.23
CA GLY A 70 6.17 -8.44 1.62
C GLY A 70 5.64 -9.76 2.18
N VAL A 71 4.46 -10.21 1.71
CA VAL A 71 3.80 -11.45 2.14
C VAL A 71 4.53 -12.71 1.64
N GLY A 72 5.36 -12.62 0.60
CA GLY A 72 6.20 -13.74 0.13
C GLY A 72 5.45 -14.95 -0.44
N LYS A 73 4.12 -14.89 -0.57
CA LYS A 73 3.29 -15.97 -1.15
C LYS A 73 3.45 -16.01 -2.68
N LYS A 74 3.63 -17.22 -3.23
CA LYS A 74 3.76 -17.46 -4.68
C LYS A 74 2.49 -16.99 -5.40
N GLY A 75 2.63 -16.14 -6.42
CA GLY A 75 1.51 -15.59 -7.21
C GLY A 75 1.08 -14.17 -6.83
N TRP A 76 1.69 -13.58 -5.79
CA TRP A 76 1.40 -12.21 -5.34
C TRP A 76 2.31 -11.15 -6.00
N ASN A 77 3.21 -11.56 -6.89
CA ASN A 77 4.12 -10.68 -7.65
C ASN A 77 3.46 -10.06 -8.89
N LYS A 78 2.18 -9.67 -8.78
CA LYS A 78 1.44 -9.05 -9.89
C LYS A 78 2.07 -7.71 -10.25
N ARG A 79 2.24 -7.50 -11.55
CA ARG A 79 2.78 -6.26 -12.11
C ARG A 79 1.69 -5.47 -12.82
N PHE A 80 1.71 -4.15 -12.64
CA PHE A 80 0.73 -3.21 -13.15
C PHE A 80 1.41 -2.26 -14.12
N LYS A 81 0.74 -1.98 -15.25
CA LYS A 81 1.28 -1.13 -16.32
C LYS A 81 1.22 0.37 -16.00
N ASP A 82 0.40 0.71 -15.02
CA ASP A 82 0.16 2.07 -14.56
C ASP A 82 -0.20 2.05 -13.08
N CYS A 83 -0.10 3.23 -12.46
CA CYS A 83 -0.45 3.41 -11.06
C CYS A 83 -1.95 3.28 -10.80
N VAL A 84 -2.80 3.48 -11.80
CA VAL A 84 -4.26 3.34 -11.66
C VAL A 84 -4.63 1.89 -11.37
N GLY A 85 -4.06 0.94 -12.12
CA GLY A 85 -4.24 -0.49 -11.91
C GLY A 85 -3.69 -0.95 -10.56
N LEU A 86 -2.56 -0.36 -10.12
CA LEU A 86 -2.01 -0.64 -8.80
C LEU A 86 -2.88 -0.09 -7.67
N ILE A 87 -3.38 1.14 -7.77
CA ILE A 87 -4.29 1.75 -6.80
C ILE A 87 -5.58 0.94 -6.73
N HIS A 88 -6.17 0.58 -7.87
CA HIS A 88 -7.37 -0.24 -7.92
C HIS A 88 -7.17 -1.62 -7.26
N HIS A 89 -6.05 -2.27 -7.50
CA HIS A 89 -5.71 -3.51 -6.81
C HIS A 89 -5.59 -3.31 -5.29
N SER A 90 -4.93 -2.24 -4.88
CA SER A 90 -4.67 -1.94 -3.46
C SER A 90 -5.95 -1.59 -2.70
N THR A 91 -7.00 -1.11 -3.38
CA THR A 91 -8.29 -0.79 -2.75
C THR A 91 -9.30 -1.94 -2.77
N THR A 92 -9.17 -2.90 -3.69
CA THR A 92 -10.16 -3.97 -3.94
C THR A 92 -9.83 -5.30 -3.28
N ILE A 93 -8.63 -5.48 -2.74
CA ILE A 93 -8.23 -6.75 -2.13
C ILE A 93 -8.98 -6.99 -0.81
N LEU A 94 -9.59 -8.18 -0.68
CA LEU A 94 -10.52 -8.50 0.42
C LEU A 94 -9.84 -9.07 1.67
N ASN A 95 -8.70 -9.77 1.55
CA ASN A 95 -8.09 -10.48 2.69
C ASN A 95 -7.12 -9.63 3.53
N THR A 96 -6.76 -8.41 3.10
CA THR A 96 -5.78 -7.53 3.79
C THR A 96 -6.12 -6.05 3.56
N ARG A 97 -7.39 -5.71 3.84
CA ARG A 97 -8.05 -4.46 3.41
C ARG A 97 -7.27 -3.22 3.83
N GLN A 98 -6.90 -3.10 5.09
CA GLN A 98 -6.36 -1.85 5.64
C GLN A 98 -4.94 -1.51 5.14
N THR A 99 -4.02 -2.48 5.10
CA THR A 99 -2.62 -2.21 4.72
C THR A 99 -2.50 -1.94 3.22
N HIS A 100 -3.25 -2.67 2.39
CA HIS A 100 -3.32 -2.37 0.96
C HIS A 100 -4.04 -1.04 0.70
N ARG A 101 -5.13 -0.74 1.41
CA ARG A 101 -5.80 0.57 1.29
C ARG A 101 -4.87 1.71 1.65
N ALA A 102 -4.15 1.62 2.77
CA ALA A 102 -3.20 2.64 3.18
C ALA A 102 -2.12 2.86 2.12
N TYR A 103 -1.57 1.78 1.55
CA TYR A 103 -0.62 1.86 0.44
C TYR A 103 -1.23 2.54 -0.80
N GLY A 104 -2.45 2.15 -1.19
CA GLY A 104 -3.16 2.74 -2.32
C GLY A 104 -3.51 4.22 -2.11
N GLN A 105 -3.85 4.62 -0.89
CA GLN A 105 -4.13 6.01 -0.52
C GLN A 105 -2.86 6.87 -0.62
N GLU A 106 -1.74 6.43 -0.06
CA GLU A 106 -0.46 7.16 -0.16
C GLU A 106 -0.01 7.32 -1.62
N LEU A 107 -0.12 6.26 -2.42
CA LEU A 107 0.14 6.32 -3.86
C LEU A 107 -0.78 7.33 -4.56
N ARG A 108 -2.08 7.30 -4.25
CA ARG A 108 -3.04 8.22 -4.83
C ARG A 108 -2.69 9.67 -4.49
N MET A 109 -2.39 9.97 -3.22
CA MET A 109 -1.98 11.32 -2.82
C MET A 109 -0.78 11.77 -3.65
N ARG A 110 0.31 11.01 -3.67
CA ARG A 110 1.54 11.44 -4.37
C ARG A 110 1.40 11.59 -5.87
N ILE A 111 0.63 10.70 -6.51
CA ILE A 111 0.53 10.68 -7.97
C ILE A 111 -0.49 11.69 -8.47
N THR A 112 -1.58 11.92 -7.72
CA THR A 112 -2.61 12.89 -8.12
C THR A 112 -2.30 14.32 -7.67
N ASP A 113 -1.40 14.50 -6.70
CA ASP A 113 -1.02 15.80 -6.11
C ASP A 113 0.24 16.43 -6.75
N HIS A 114 0.70 15.89 -7.89
CA HIS A 114 1.69 16.57 -8.76
C HIS A 114 1.18 17.91 -9.35
N ARG A 115 0.03 18.43 -8.89
CA ARG A 115 -0.57 19.70 -9.32
C ARG A 115 -0.44 20.84 -8.30
N PHE A 116 0.18 20.66 -7.13
CA PHE A 116 0.27 21.73 -6.11
C PHE A 116 1.68 22.18 -5.72
N HIS A 117 2.72 21.84 -6.49
CA HIS A 117 4.06 22.41 -6.30
C HIS A 117 4.56 23.16 -7.56
N LEU A 118 3.78 24.16 -7.98
CA LEU A 118 4.26 25.32 -8.77
C LEU A 118 4.03 26.60 -7.96
#